data_AF-A0A2I1M7E0-F1
#
_entry.id   AF-A0A2I1M7E0-F1
#
_cell.length_a   1.000
_cell.length_b   1.000
_cell.length_c   1.000
_cell.angle_alpha   90.00
_cell.angle_beta   90.00
_cell.angle_gamma   90.00
#
_symmetry.space_group_name_H-M   'P 1'
#
loop_
_entity.id
_entity.type
_entity.pdbx_description
1 polymer ?
#
loop_
_entity_poly.entity_id
_entity_poly.type
_entity_poly.pdbx_seq_one_letter_code
_entity_poly.pdbx_strand_id
1 'polypeptide(L)'
;MDDKAGSLAFDTYYRIGQNRKEVIKFHISQCVDGDIDKRTCVKLAYNSCNIACLAIDIVRGRLGSNMLRNLAQPRVINQIENLARLLREEPSAQQVPWADASRKHMPVILRTMNGFAVSPVYFESNIGLTLGGQSCWANVVMRACGHKWSCTHCDFW
;
A
#
# COMPACT_ATOMS: atom_id res chain seq x y z
N MET A 1 -32.03 -22.98 12.34
CA MET A 1 -31.35 -22.22 13.39
C MET A 1 -30.18 -21.54 12.72
N ASP A 2 -30.23 -20.21 12.69
CA ASP A 2 -29.72 -19.38 11.60
C ASP A 2 -28.20 -19.34 11.44
N ASP A 3 -27.78 -19.59 10.20
CA ASP A 3 -26.41 -19.52 9.73
C ASP A 3 -26.44 -18.66 8.46
N LYS A 4 -26.42 -17.32 8.61
CA LYS A 4 -26.29 -16.34 7.50
C LYS A 4 -26.10 -14.89 7.94
N ALA A 5 -25.17 -14.63 8.87
CA ALA A 5 -24.47 -13.35 8.90
C ALA A 5 -23.14 -13.58 8.19
N GLY A 6 -23.04 -13.20 6.91
CA GLY A 6 -21.78 -13.32 6.18
C GLY A 6 -20.70 -12.57 6.94
N SER A 7 -19.59 -13.24 7.27
CA SER A 7 -18.51 -12.57 8.00
C SER A 7 -18.06 -11.34 7.21
N LEU A 8 -18.20 -10.18 7.85
CA LEU A 8 -17.74 -8.89 7.36
C LEU A 8 -16.22 -8.80 7.25
N ALA A 9 -15.48 -9.85 7.60
CA ALA A 9 -14.06 -9.92 7.37
C ALA A 9 -13.68 -11.23 6.68
N PHE A 10 -12.60 -11.19 5.91
CA PHE A 10 -12.05 -12.38 5.29
C PHE A 10 -10.55 -12.26 5.13
N ASP A 11 -9.90 -13.42 5.11
CA ASP A 11 -8.48 -13.54 4.89
C ASP A 11 -8.21 -14.06 3.47
N THR A 12 -7.18 -13.53 2.83
CA THR A 12 -6.56 -14.12 1.65
C THR A 12 -5.06 -14.22 1.86
N TYR A 13 -4.40 -15.09 1.11
CA TYR A 13 -2.99 -15.39 1.29
C TYR A 13 -2.25 -15.20 -0.01
N TYR A 14 -1.19 -14.38 0.01
CA TYR A 14 -0.38 -14.15 -1.18
C TYR A 14 1.03 -14.67 -1.03
N ARG A 15 1.52 -15.32 -2.08
CA ARG A 15 2.90 -15.80 -2.14
C ARG A 15 3.79 -14.71 -2.74
N ILE A 16 4.81 -14.30 -2.00
CA ILE A 16 5.79 -13.32 -2.45
C ILE A 16 7.18 -13.95 -2.63
N GLY A 17 8.05 -13.22 -3.33
CA GLY A 17 9.43 -13.63 -3.64
C GLY A 17 9.54 -14.60 -4.82
N GLN A 18 10.75 -14.69 -5.41
CA GLN A 18 11.02 -15.51 -6.59
C GLN A 18 10.70 -17.00 -6.38
N ASN A 19 10.93 -17.51 -5.17
CA ASN A 19 10.66 -18.91 -4.83
C ASN A 19 9.24 -19.15 -4.30
N ARG A 20 8.39 -18.11 -4.16
CA ARG A 20 7.01 -18.19 -3.65
C ARG A 20 6.84 -18.93 -2.31
N LYS A 21 7.91 -19.04 -1.53
CA LYS A 21 7.93 -19.77 -0.24
C LYS A 21 7.31 -18.95 0.88
N GLU A 22 7.41 -17.62 0.80
CA GLU A 22 6.84 -16.74 1.81
C GLU A 22 5.38 -16.42 1.48
N VAL A 23 4.52 -16.61 2.47
CA VAL A 23 3.08 -16.36 2.38
C VAL A 23 2.72 -15.21 3.30
N ILE A 24 2.06 -14.21 2.74
CA ILE A 24 1.58 -13.05 3.48
C ILE A 24 0.08 -13.13 3.62
N LYS A 25 -0.37 -12.99 4.86
CA LYS A 25 -1.78 -12.86 5.19
C LYS A 25 -2.27 -11.45 4.84
N PHE A 26 -3.31 -11.40 4.04
CA PHE A 26 -4.07 -10.21 3.70
C PHE A 26 -5.38 -10.31 4.47
N HIS A 27 -5.54 -9.48 5.49
CA HIS A 27 -6.79 -9.40 6.24
C HIS A 27 -7.62 -8.24 5.69
N ILE A 28 -8.87 -8.50 5.31
CA ILE A 28 -9.76 -7.47 4.76
C ILE A 28 -11.06 -7.48 5.54
N SER A 29 -11.43 -6.32 6.07
CA SER A 29 -12.72 -6.06 6.70
C SER A 29 -13.58 -5.19 5.79
N GLN A 30 -14.85 -5.54 5.65
CA GLN A 30 -15.91 -4.74 5.06
C GLN A 30 -16.65 -4.06 6.21
N CYS A 31 -16.60 -2.73 6.25
CA CYS A 31 -17.24 -1.96 7.32
C CYS A 31 -18.74 -1.77 7.08
N VAL A 32 -19.21 -2.07 5.86
CA VAL A 32 -20.59 -1.93 5.42
C VAL A 32 -21.00 -3.19 4.65
N ASP A 33 -22.18 -3.72 4.94
CA ASP A 33 -22.74 -4.91 4.29
C ASP A 33 -23.00 -4.68 2.79
N GLY A 34 -22.71 -5.71 1.98
CA GLY A 34 -23.10 -5.75 0.56
C GLY A 34 -22.34 -4.78 -0.34
N ASP A 35 -21.22 -4.24 0.14
CA ASP A 35 -20.52 -3.16 -0.51
C ASP A 35 -19.50 -3.64 -1.57
N ILE A 36 -18.27 -3.09 -1.60
CA ILE A 36 -17.21 -3.52 -2.51
C ILE A 36 -17.08 -5.05 -2.51
N ASP A 37 -17.25 -5.68 -3.68
CA ASP A 37 -17.20 -7.14 -3.77
C ASP A 37 -15.82 -7.69 -3.37
N LYS A 38 -15.78 -8.92 -2.84
CA LYS A 38 -14.55 -9.54 -2.34
C LYS A 38 -13.41 -9.55 -3.36
N ARG A 39 -13.71 -9.77 -4.65
CA ARG A 39 -12.68 -9.81 -5.70
C ARG A 39 -12.09 -8.42 -5.93
N THR A 40 -12.92 -7.38 -5.91
CA THR A 40 -12.46 -5.99 -5.99
C THR A 40 -11.66 -5.60 -4.76
N CYS A 41 -12.10 -5.94 -3.55
CA CYS A 41 -11.34 -5.74 -2.31
C CYS A 41 -9.93 -6.34 -2.39
N VAL A 42 -9.81 -7.59 -2.86
CA VAL A 42 -8.51 -8.26 -3.03
C VAL A 42 -7.63 -7.51 -4.05
N LYS A 43 -8.19 -7.05 -5.17
CA LYS A 43 -7.44 -6.24 -6.16
C LYS A 43 -6.97 -4.91 -5.56
N LEU A 44 -7.81 -4.24 -4.77
CA LEU A 44 -7.46 -2.98 -4.11
C LEU A 44 -6.34 -3.19 -3.10
N ALA A 45 -6.41 -4.25 -2.30
CA ALA A 45 -5.33 -4.63 -1.39
C ALA A 45 -3.99 -4.85 -2.12
N TYR A 46 -3.99 -5.54 -3.27
CA TYR A 46 -2.77 -5.69 -4.08
C TYR A 46 -2.25 -4.37 -4.60
N ASN A 47 -3.13 -3.55 -5.16
CA ASN A 47 -2.75 -2.25 -5.70
C ASN A 47 -2.17 -1.35 -4.60
N SER A 48 -2.78 -1.35 -3.41
CA SER A 48 -2.27 -0.63 -2.25
C SER A 48 -0.86 -1.08 -1.84
N CYS A 49 -0.61 -2.39 -1.79
CA CYS A 49 0.73 -2.92 -1.51
C CYS A 49 1.74 -2.50 -2.59
N ASN A 50 1.34 -2.55 -3.86
CA ASN A 50 2.19 -2.14 -4.97
C ASN A 50 2.51 -0.65 -4.92
N ILE A 51 1.51 0.20 -4.65
CA ILE A 51 1.68 1.64 -4.46
C ILE A 51 2.66 1.92 -3.32
N ALA A 52 2.47 1.29 -2.16
CA ALA A 52 3.34 1.48 -1.01
C ALA A 52 4.81 1.14 -1.33
N CYS A 53 5.07 -0.02 -1.94
CA CYS A 53 6.42 -0.42 -2.35
C CYS A 53 7.03 0.55 -3.37
N LEU A 54 6.27 0.89 -4.42
CA LEU A 54 6.73 1.81 -5.46
C LEU A 54 7.02 3.20 -4.89
N ALA A 55 6.14 3.71 -4.03
CA ALA A 55 6.27 5.04 -3.48
C ALA A 55 7.49 5.16 -2.56
N ILE A 56 7.76 4.16 -1.72
CA ILE A 56 9.01 4.10 -0.93
C ILE A 56 10.25 4.01 -1.82
N ASP A 57 10.19 3.21 -2.88
CA ASP A 57 11.29 3.14 -3.85
C ASP A 57 11.52 4.47 -4.59
N ILE A 58 10.46 5.23 -4.86
CA ILE A 58 10.55 6.57 -5.45
C ILE A 58 11.16 7.56 -4.46
N VAL A 59 10.68 7.57 -3.21
CA VAL A 59 11.19 8.46 -2.15
C VAL A 59 12.69 8.29 -1.95
N ARG A 60 13.18 7.05 -1.95
CA ARG A 60 14.61 6.72 -1.79
C ARG A 60 15.44 6.93 -3.07
N GLY A 61 14.82 7.38 -4.16
CA GLY A 61 15.49 7.62 -5.44
C GLY A 61 15.91 6.36 -6.19
N ARG A 62 15.28 5.20 -5.92
CA ARG A 62 15.49 3.96 -6.67
C ARG A 62 14.71 3.95 -7.98
N LEU A 63 13.47 4.45 -7.95
CA LEU A 63 12.54 4.44 -9.08
C LEU A 63 12.02 5.85 -9.42
N GLY A 64 11.49 6.00 -10.63
CA GLY A 64 10.81 7.22 -11.06
C GLY A 64 9.31 7.21 -10.74
N SER A 65 8.75 8.39 -10.42
CA SER A 65 7.34 8.62 -10.11
C SER A 65 6.35 8.17 -11.20
N ASN A 66 6.82 8.11 -12.44
CA ASN A 66 6.11 7.59 -13.62
C ASN A 66 5.47 6.21 -13.39
N MET A 67 6.04 5.39 -12.51
CA MET A 67 5.52 4.06 -12.15
C MET A 67 4.15 4.12 -11.46
N LEU A 68 3.78 5.26 -10.87
CA LEU A 68 2.51 5.45 -10.17
C LEU A 68 1.39 6.02 -11.04
N ARG A 69 1.66 6.48 -12.28
CA ARG A 69 0.68 7.21 -13.11
C ARG A 69 -0.65 6.50 -13.31
N ASN A 70 -0.65 5.18 -13.40
CA ASN A 70 -1.86 4.40 -13.60
C ASN A 70 -2.58 4.04 -12.29
N LEU A 71 -1.89 4.16 -11.16
CA LEU A 71 -2.33 3.69 -9.84
C LEU A 71 -2.77 4.84 -8.93
N ALA A 72 -2.19 6.03 -9.09
CA ALA A 72 -2.39 7.17 -8.21
C ALA A 72 -2.81 8.43 -8.97
N GLN A 73 -3.53 9.31 -8.27
CA GLN A 73 -3.86 10.62 -8.80
C GLN A 73 -2.61 11.51 -8.90
N PRO A 74 -2.56 12.45 -9.86
CA PRO A 74 -1.42 13.36 -10.02
C PRO A 74 -1.03 14.09 -8.74
N ARG A 75 -2.01 14.47 -7.90
CA ARG A 75 -1.76 15.11 -6.61
C ARG A 75 -0.91 14.24 -5.68
N VAL A 76 -1.18 12.95 -5.59
CA VAL A 76 -0.42 12.00 -4.73
C VAL A 76 0.99 11.83 -5.28
N ILE A 77 1.13 11.73 -6.59
CA ILE A 77 2.44 11.62 -7.26
C ILE A 77 3.30 12.86 -6.94
N ASN A 78 2.73 14.05 -7.10
CA ASN A 78 3.42 15.30 -6.77
C ASN A 78 3.80 15.39 -5.28
N GLN A 79 2.95 14.88 -4.37
CA GLN A 79 3.27 14.82 -2.94
C GLN A 79 4.48 13.92 -2.67
N ILE A 80 4.53 12.74 -3.28
CA ILE A 80 5.65 11.80 -3.16
C ILE A 80 6.94 12.41 -3.74
N GLU A 81 6.87 13.07 -4.90
CA GLU A 81 8.03 13.75 -5.51
C GLU A 81 8.55 14.89 -4.64
N ASN A 82 7.63 15.70 -4.09
CA ASN A 82 7.99 16.77 -3.16
C ASN A 82 8.63 16.23 -1.89
N LEU A 83 8.06 15.17 -1.30
CA LEU A 83 8.63 14.49 -0.15
C LEU A 83 10.04 13.96 -0.45
N ALA A 84 10.21 13.29 -1.59
CA ALA A 84 11.51 12.80 -2.04
C ALA A 84 12.53 13.94 -2.21
N ARG A 85 12.10 15.13 -2.64
CA ARG A 85 12.97 16.31 -2.74
C ARG A 85 13.37 16.83 -1.37
N LEU A 86 12.41 17.01 -0.47
CA LEU A 86 12.67 17.51 0.88
C LEU A 86 13.62 16.58 1.65
N LEU A 87 13.46 15.26 1.53
CA LEU A 87 14.28 14.28 2.22
C LEU A 87 15.74 14.22 1.72
N ARG A 88 16.02 14.66 0.49
CA ARG A 88 17.41 14.78 0.02
C ARG A 88 18.19 15.88 0.73
N GLU A 89 17.48 16.88 1.22
CA GLU A 89 18.05 18.04 1.92
C GLU A 89 18.05 17.84 3.45
N GLU A 90 17.42 16.77 3.95
CA GLU A 90 17.22 16.51 5.37
C GLU A 90 18.13 15.38 5.90
N PRO A 91 19.18 15.70 6.68
CA PRO A 91 20.12 14.69 7.19
C PRO A 91 19.46 13.62 8.08
N SER A 92 18.39 13.97 8.81
CA SER A 92 17.69 13.02 9.68
C SER A 92 16.96 11.92 8.92
N ALA A 93 16.75 12.08 7.60
CA ALA A 93 16.12 11.07 6.75
C ALA A 93 16.84 9.70 6.80
N GLN A 94 18.16 9.68 7.05
CA GLN A 94 18.93 8.42 7.17
C GLN A 94 18.55 7.59 8.40
N GLN A 95 17.89 8.19 9.39
CA GLN A 95 17.43 7.50 10.59
C GLN A 95 16.09 6.78 10.37
N VAL A 96 15.39 7.12 9.29
CA VAL A 96 14.05 6.62 8.99
C VAL A 96 14.13 5.62 7.82
N PRO A 97 13.76 4.33 8.02
CA PRO A 97 14.02 3.29 7.03
C PRO A 97 13.46 3.58 5.63
N TRP A 98 12.24 4.13 5.55
CA TRP A 98 11.57 4.42 4.28
C TRP A 98 12.12 5.68 3.57
N ALA A 99 12.83 6.55 4.29
CA ALA A 99 13.42 7.78 3.76
C ALA A 99 14.92 7.67 3.44
N ASP A 100 15.61 6.65 3.99
CA ASP A 100 17.05 6.48 3.86
C ASP A 100 17.47 6.14 2.42
N ALA A 101 17.93 7.16 1.69
CA ALA A 101 18.42 7.05 0.32
C ALA A 101 19.68 6.18 0.18
N SER A 102 20.48 6.01 1.26
CA SER A 102 21.64 5.12 1.23
C SER A 102 21.22 3.65 1.08
N ARG A 103 19.98 3.32 1.45
CA ARG A 103 19.41 1.98 1.37
C ARG A 103 18.57 1.74 0.12
N LYS A 104 18.63 2.60 -0.90
CA LYS A 104 17.84 2.44 -2.15
C LYS A 104 18.03 1.07 -2.84
N HIS A 105 19.14 0.39 -2.60
CA HIS A 105 19.44 -0.94 -3.12
C HIS A 105 18.68 -2.05 -2.39
N MET A 106 18.34 -1.83 -1.11
CA MET A 106 17.65 -2.79 -0.26
C MET A 106 16.20 -2.97 -0.72
N PRO A 107 15.71 -4.22 -0.82
CA PRO A 107 14.35 -4.49 -1.23
C PRO A 107 13.35 -4.01 -0.17
N VAL A 108 12.21 -3.48 -0.63
CA VAL A 108 11.02 -3.31 0.20
C VAL A 108 10.27 -4.63 0.20
N ILE A 109 10.14 -5.25 1.37
CA ILE A 109 9.52 -6.55 1.53
C ILE A 109 8.21 -6.37 2.29
N LEU A 110 7.09 -6.72 1.65
CA LEU A 110 5.78 -6.77 2.27
C LEU A 110 5.76 -7.79 3.41
N ARG A 111 5.10 -7.47 4.53
CA ARG A 111 4.95 -8.36 5.68
C ARG A 111 3.51 -8.54 6.13
N THR A 112 2.73 -7.47 6.12
CA THR A 112 1.32 -7.51 6.53
C THR A 112 0.49 -6.57 5.67
N MET A 113 -0.78 -6.92 5.47
CA MET A 113 -1.75 -6.06 4.80
C MET A 113 -3.08 -6.16 5.55
N ASN A 114 -3.56 -5.02 6.04
CA ASN A 114 -4.90 -4.87 6.59
C ASN A 114 -5.68 -3.89 5.72
N GLY A 115 -6.79 -4.36 5.13
CA GLY A 115 -7.65 -3.58 4.25
C GLY A 115 -9.04 -3.36 4.86
N PHE A 116 -9.62 -2.21 4.56
CA PHE A 116 -10.92 -1.77 5.06
C PHE A 116 -11.74 -1.26 3.87
N ALA A 117 -12.79 -1.99 3.47
CA ALA A 117 -13.82 -1.46 2.58
C ALA A 117 -14.77 -0.60 3.41
N VAL A 118 -14.50 0.70 3.42
CA VAL A 118 -15.19 1.69 4.28
C VAL A 118 -16.52 2.10 3.66
N SER A 119 -16.60 2.19 2.33
CA SER A 119 -17.82 2.48 1.57
C SER A 119 -17.69 2.00 0.11
N PRO A 120 -18.72 2.14 -0.77
CA PRO A 120 -18.67 1.58 -2.13
C PRO A 120 -17.60 2.18 -3.03
N VAL A 121 -17.09 3.32 -2.60
CA VAL A 121 -16.13 4.14 -3.32
C VAL A 121 -14.89 4.43 -2.48
N TYR A 122 -14.71 3.75 -1.35
CA TYR A 122 -13.61 3.98 -0.41
C TYR A 122 -13.05 2.69 0.15
N PHE A 123 -11.80 2.43 -0.20
CA PHE A 123 -10.98 1.39 0.40
C PHE A 123 -9.74 2.00 1.06
N GLU A 124 -9.49 1.66 2.31
CA GLU A 124 -8.32 2.06 3.07
C GLU A 124 -7.46 0.85 3.40
N SER A 125 -6.15 1.04 3.51
CA SER A 125 -5.24 -0.04 3.81
C SER A 125 -4.02 0.42 4.59
N ASN A 126 -3.64 -0.42 5.55
CA ASN A 126 -2.40 -0.30 6.31
C ASN A 126 -1.48 -1.47 5.93
N ILE A 127 -0.30 -1.12 5.47
CA ILE A 127 0.68 -2.05 4.93
C ILE A 127 1.90 -2.04 5.84
N GLY A 128 2.27 -3.22 6.36
CA GLY A 128 3.51 -3.42 7.10
C GLY A 128 4.58 -3.95 6.16
N LEU A 129 5.76 -3.32 6.21
CA LEU A 129 6.87 -3.56 5.29
C LEU A 129 8.16 -3.73 6.10
N THR A 130 9.18 -4.31 5.46
CA THR A 130 10.55 -4.30 5.97
C THR A 130 11.52 -3.86 4.88
N LEU A 131 12.54 -3.12 5.29
CA LEU A 131 13.56 -2.54 4.43
C LEU A 131 14.91 -2.69 5.12
N GLY A 132 15.77 -3.54 4.55
CA GLY A 132 17.07 -3.85 5.16
C GLY A 132 16.94 -4.43 6.58
N GLY A 133 15.87 -5.16 6.86
CA GLY A 133 15.60 -5.76 8.18
C GLY A 133 14.90 -4.82 9.18
N GLN A 134 14.72 -3.54 8.86
CA GLN A 134 13.95 -2.61 9.69
C GLN A 134 12.50 -2.51 9.22
N SER A 135 11.58 -2.39 10.17
CA SER A 135 10.16 -2.24 9.88
C SER A 135 9.83 -0.81 9.44
N CYS A 136 8.87 -0.69 8.54
CA CYS A 136 8.18 0.55 8.22
C CYS A 136 6.73 0.24 7.84
N TRP A 137 5.89 1.28 7.85
CA TRP A 137 4.48 1.17 7.55
C TRP A 137 4.08 2.17 6.46
N ALA A 138 2.99 1.85 5.79
CA ALA A 138 2.35 2.75 4.84
C ALA A 138 0.83 2.71 5.01
N ASN A 139 0.20 3.87 4.88
CA ASN A 139 -1.25 3.98 4.69
C ASN A 139 -1.50 4.30 3.22
N VAL A 140 -2.45 3.58 2.60
CA VAL A 140 -2.88 3.84 1.24
C VAL A 140 -4.40 3.89 1.19
N VAL A 141 -4.93 4.96 0.62
CA VAL A 141 -6.37 5.14 0.36
C VAL A 141 -6.64 5.10 -1.12
N MET A 142 -7.56 4.21 -1.50
CA MET A 142 -8.09 4.07 -2.85
C MET A 142 -9.53 4.60 -2.89
N ARG A 143 -9.83 5.45 -3.87
CA ARG A 143 -11.19 5.92 -4.15
C ARG A 143 -11.64 5.51 -5.53
N ALA A 144 -12.93 5.19 -5.67
CA ALA A 144 -13.55 5.02 -6.97
C ALA A 144 -13.81 6.39 -7.61
N CYS A 145 -13.39 6.56 -8.86
CA CYS A 145 -13.67 7.70 -9.71
C CYS A 145 -14.30 7.17 -11.00
N GLY A 146 -15.64 7.13 -11.04
CA GLY A 146 -16.38 6.43 -12.09
C GLY A 146 -16.06 4.93 -12.05
N HIS A 147 -15.58 4.38 -13.16
CA HIS A 147 -15.24 2.95 -13.28
C HIS A 147 -13.82 2.58 -12.85
N LYS A 148 -13.00 3.56 -12.43
CA LYS A 148 -11.60 3.34 -12.07
C LYS A 148 -11.37 3.59 -10.58
N TRP A 149 -10.55 2.75 -9.96
CA TRP A 149 -10.00 3.01 -8.64
C TRP A 149 -8.63 3.68 -8.75
N SER A 150 -8.41 4.72 -7.95
CA SER A 150 -7.13 5.45 -7.92
C SER A 150 -6.74 5.79 -6.49
N CYS A 151 -5.44 5.79 -6.23
CA CYS A 151 -4.88 6.22 -4.96
C CYS A 151 -5.05 7.73 -4.79
N THR A 152 -5.67 8.12 -3.68
CA THR A 152 -5.90 9.52 -3.30
C THR A 152 -5.08 9.95 -2.10
N HIS A 153 -4.48 9.00 -1.38
CA HIS A 153 -3.59 9.26 -0.25
C HIS A 153 -2.58 8.11 -0.12
N CYS A 154 -1.32 8.45 0.11
CA CYS A 154 -0.23 7.51 0.38
C CYS A 154 0.74 8.20 1.33
N ASP A 155 0.97 7.61 2.50
CA ASP A 155 1.90 8.14 3.52
C ASP A 155 2.65 7.01 4.23
N PHE A 156 3.74 7.34 4.93
CA PHE A 156 4.67 6.38 5.54
C PHE A 156 5.04 6.78 6.97
N TRP A 157 5.28 5.78 7.84
CA TRP A 157 5.84 5.99 9.18
C TRP A 157 6.71 4.81 9.64
#